data_AF-A0A7W0UUZ2-F1
#
_entry.id   AF-A0A7W0UUZ2-F1
#
_cell.length_a   1.000
_cell.length_b   1.000
_cell.length_c   1.000
_cell.angle_alpha   90.00
_cell.angle_beta   90.00
_cell.angle_gamma   90.00
#
_symmetry.space_group_name_H-M   'P 1'
#
loop_
_entity.id
_entity.type
_entity.pdbx_description
1 polymer ?
#
loop_
_entity_poly.entity_id
_entity_poly.type
_entity_poly.pdbx_seq_one_letter_code
_entity_poly.pdbx_strand_id
1 'polypeptide(L)' 'MSENVAVGLIEASPEGYREKGRFRIPQDSLPTWTHPIIAGGRLYLRDQDTIYAFDVGQNR' A
#
# COMPACT_ATOMS: atom_id res chain seq x y z
N MET A 1 -4.86 21.02 -2.08
CA MET A 1 -4.58 19.92 -3.02
C MET A 1 -4.67 18.64 -2.21
N SER A 2 -5.60 17.74 -2.52
CA SER A 2 -5.71 16.44 -1.86
C SER A 2 -4.77 15.48 -2.58
N GLU A 3 -3.73 14.99 -1.93
CA GLU A 3 -3.00 13.82 -2.42
C GLU A 3 -3.95 12.63 -2.34
N ASN A 4 -4.32 12.04 -3.47
CA ASN A 4 -5.03 10.78 -3.48
C ASN A 4 -4.03 9.66 -3.20
N VAL A 5 -3.90 9.24 -1.94
CA VAL A 5 -2.97 8.15 -1.57
C VAL A 5 -3.58 6.80 -1.96
N ALA A 6 -3.37 6.45 -3.23
CA ALA A 6 -3.74 5.16 -3.79
C ALA A 6 -2.54 4.20 -3.71
N VAL A 7 -2.80 2.98 -3.25
CA VAL A 7 -1.82 1.88 -3.27
C VAL A 7 -2.21 0.92 -4.39
N GLY A 8 -1.28 0.67 -5.31
CA GLY A 8 -1.41 -0.34 -6.35
C GLY A 8 -0.56 -1.57 -6.01
N LEU A 9 -1.18 -2.76 -6.08
CA LEU A 9 -0.48 -4.04 -6.04
C LEU A 9 -0.19 -4.47 -7.46
N ILE A 10 1.07 -4.74 -7.78
CA ILE A 10 1.51 -5.16 -9.12
C ILE A 10 2.28 -6.47 -9.05
N GLU A 11 2.30 -7.18 -10.17
CA GLU A 11 3.18 -8.32 -10.36
C GLU A 11 4.65 -7.87 -10.39
N ALA A 12 5.51 -8.55 -9.63
CA ALA A 12 6.95 -8.29 -9.62
C ALA A 12 7.62 -9.01 -10.79
N SER A 13 7.34 -8.55 -12.01
CA SER A 13 7.75 -9.19 -13.25
C SER A 13 8.48 -8.19 -14.17
N PRO A 14 9.63 -8.57 -14.79
CA PRO A 14 10.32 -7.72 -15.74
C PRO A 14 9.62 -7.62 -17.10
N GLU A 15 8.64 -8.48 -17.39
CA GLU A 15 7.92 -8.54 -18.67
C GLU A 15 6.96 -7.34 -18.86
N GLY A 16 6.63 -6.63 -17.79
CA GLY A 16 5.91 -5.38 -17.86
C GLY A 16 4.90 -5.19 -16.73
N TYR A 17 4.16 -4.09 -16.81
CA TYR A 17 3.19 -3.71 -15.80
C TYR A 17 1.96 -4.62 -15.81
N ARG A 18 1.67 -5.26 -14.67
CA ARG A 18 0.46 -6.07 -14.47
C ARG A 18 -0.12 -5.79 -13.09
N GLU A 19 -1.21 -5.02 -13.06
CA GLU A 19 -1.89 -4.66 -11.80
C GLU A 19 -2.73 -5.83 -11.28
N LYS A 20 -2.59 -6.13 -9.99
CA LYS A 20 -3.30 -7.19 -9.28
C LYS A 20 -4.44 -6.64 -8.42
N GLY A 21 -4.37 -5.36 -8.05
CA GLY A 21 -5.41 -4.67 -7.30
C GLY A 21 -4.99 -3.27 -6.90
N ARG A 22 -5.96 -2.49 -6.43
CA ARG A 22 -5.74 -1.10 -5.99
C ARG A 22 -6.72 -0.74 -4.89
N PHE A 23 -6.24 -0.01 -3.90
CA PHE A 23 -7.05 0.46 -2.79
C PHE A 23 -6.59 1.84 -2.33
N ARG A 24 -7.42 2.50 -1.53
CA ARG A 24 -7.08 3.75 -0.84
C ARG A 24 -6.81 3.44 0.62
N ILE A 25 -5.89 4.18 1.20
CA ILE A 25 -5.59 4.07 2.62
C ILE A 25 -6.36 5.17 3.37
N PRO A 26 -6.82 4.91 4.61
CA PRO A 26 -7.33 5.96 5.47
C PRO A 26 -6.24 7.01 5.68
N GLN A 27 -6.60 8.29 5.62
CA GLN A 27 -5.66 9.38 5.82
C GLN A 27 -6.30 10.39 6.75
N ASP A 28 -5.77 10.45 7.98
CA ASP A 28 -6.28 11.37 9.00
C ASP A 28 -5.51 12.71 8.98
N SER A 29 -4.37 12.79 8.28
CA SER A 29 -3.53 13.99 8.23
C SER A 29 -2.67 14.08 6.96
N LEU A 30 -2.28 15.29 6.57
CA LEU A 30 -1.36 15.58 5.45
C LEU A 30 -0.17 16.41 5.96
N PRO A 31 1.04 16.27 5.39
CA PRO A 31 1.44 15.37 4.30
C PRO A 31 1.80 13.96 4.81
N THR A 32 1.59 12.94 3.98
CA THR A 32 1.88 11.55 4.33
C THR A 32 3.06 11.03 3.50
N TRP A 33 4.22 10.90 4.15
CA TRP A 33 5.40 10.21 3.58
C TRP A 33 5.48 8.81 4.17
N THR A 34 4.55 7.96 3.77
CA THR A 34 4.48 6.58 4.23
C THR A 34 5.53 5.73 3.53
N HIS A 35 6.46 5.18 4.29
CA HIS A 35 7.39 4.16 3.79
C HIS A 35 6.71 2.78 3.80
N PRO A 36 6.47 2.14 2.63
CA PRO A 36 5.85 0.83 2.58
C PRO A 36 6.83 -0.29 2.87
N ILE A 37 6.39 -1.28 3.65
CA ILE A 37 7.15 -2.51 3.93
C ILE A 37 6.25 -3.71 3.70
N ILE A 38 6.72 -4.73 2.97
CA ILE A 38 6.01 -6.01 2.82
C ILE A 38 6.76 -7.09 3.61
N ALA A 39 6.05 -7.77 4.51
CA ALA A 39 6.58 -8.92 5.25
C ALA A 39 5.47 -9.93 5.57
N GLY A 40 5.72 -11.22 5.30
CA GLY A 40 4.80 -12.30 5.65
C GLY A 40 3.41 -12.20 5.00
N GLY A 41 3.32 -11.67 3.78
CA GLY A 41 2.04 -11.46 3.08
C GLY A 41 1.28 -10.21 3.54
N ARG A 42 1.86 -9.35 4.36
CA ARG A 42 1.23 -8.09 4.80
C ARG A 42 2.00 -6.88 4.32
N LEU A 43 1.28 -5.85 3.91
CA LEU A 43 1.78 -4.51 3.65
C LEU A 43 1.61 -3.66 4.90
N TYR A 44 2.71 -3.09 5.39
CA TYR A 44 2.73 -2.16 6.50
C TYR A 44 2.97 -0.75 5.98
N LEU A 45 2.14 0.17 6.44
CA LEU A 45 2.19 1.58 6.10
C LEU A 45 2.22 2.39 7.40
N ARG A 46 3.32 3.10 7.63
CA ARG A 46 3.43 4.03 8.76
C ARG A 46 2.91 5.41 8.35
N ASP A 47 1.98 5.95 9.13
CA ASP A 47 1.50 7.32 9.05
C ASP A 47 1.53 7.94 10.46
N GLN A 48 2.48 8.84 10.70
CA GLN A 48 2.75 9.44 12.02
C GLN A 48 2.81 8.40 13.16
N ASP A 49 1.76 8.36 13.99
CA ASP A 49 1.59 7.51 15.17
C ASP A 49 0.79 6.22 14.90
N THR A 50 0.30 6.06 13.66
CA THR A 50 -0.50 4.91 13.22
C THR A 50 0.31 4.02 12.28
N ILE A 51 0.21 2.71 12.47
CA ILE A 51 0.67 1.72 11.50
C ILE A 51 -0.54 0.97 10.97
N TYR A 52 -0.80 1.09 9.68
CA TYR A 52 -1.77 0.27 8.98
C TYR A 52 -1.13 -1.03 8.53
N ALA A 53 -1.86 -2.14 8.66
CA ALA A 53 -1.46 -3.45 8.16
C ALA A 53 -2.55 -3.99 7.24
N PHE A 54 -2.23 -4.19 5.97
CA PHE A 54 -3.13 -4.76 4.97
C PHE A 54 -2.67 -6.17 4.63
N ASP A 55 -3.60 -7.13 4.62
CA ASP A 55 -3.32 -8.44 4.05
C ASP A 55 -3.27 -8.32 2.52
N VAL A 56 -2.10 -8.59 1.96
CA VAL A 56 -1.83 -8.58 0.52
C VAL A 56 -1.31 -9.96 0.06
N GLY A 57 -1.43 -10.97 0.91
CA GLY A 57 -1.14 -12.34 0.59
C GLY A 57 -2.11 -12.85 -0.47
N GLN A 58 -1.75 -13.95 -1.12
CA GLN A 58 -2.70 -14.64 -1.99
C GLN A 58 -3.88 -15.10 -1.12
N ASN A 59 -5.03 -14.43 -1.25
CA ASN A 59 -6.30 -14.93 -0.74
C ASN A 59 -6.47 -16.34 -1.29
N ARG A 60 -6.61 -17.33 -0.40
CA ARG A 60 -6.99 -18.69 -0.77
C ARG A 60 -8.48 -18.76 -1.09
#